data_AF-E4T2C5-F1
#
_entry.id   AF-E4T2C5-F1
#
_cell.length_a   1.000
_cell.length_b   1.000
_cell.length_c   1.000
_cell.angle_alpha   90.00
_cell.angle_beta   90.00
_cell.angle_gamma   90.00
#
_symmetry.space_group_name_H-M   'P 1'
#
loop_
_entity.id
_entity.type
_entity.pdbx_description
1 polymer ?
#
loop_
_entity_poly.entity_id
_entity_poly.type
_entity_poly.pdbx_seq_one_letter_code
_entity_poly.pdbx_strand_id
1 'polypeptide(L)'
;MSEKDYFYLEKVLPEPEMIFSFDYKTLDSVLKTCVFVLDTNVLFVPFDASEKNLEEIKKIFLKLKKDNRLFLPARVVREFANNRAKRIGDLFLKIRQTKDSLNTGTFKTEDYPLLQGNAAYQELLSNYGKIIELIQSSRKLLENVESDILSWNWDDNVSRTYKEIFTAETIREVQKEKDKLIEDLKFRIEHKIAPGYKDSGKIDDGIGDLIVWQTALEIAKDENKDLIFVSNDQKNDWFYKQDKKGLYPKYELFDEFRRFTNGKSLQIINFPAFLELLDATPETVNEIKESIRKIEDVEFPKNHPPEKLLEGMMIEHRKFGRGIIKQIFNNQRGNAWFEVDFKDYGSKKLLIKFTPMKIINNAHNFLLMHPDFDGDPKTYQLLDEDE
;
A
#
# COMPACT_ATOMS: atom_id res chain seq x y z
N MET A 1 18.41 -16.00 -28.01
CA MET A 1 16.94 -15.83 -28.07
C MET A 1 16.35 -17.12 -27.55
N SER A 2 15.62 -17.12 -26.42
CA SER A 2 14.83 -18.30 -26.08
C SER A 2 13.84 -18.54 -27.22
N GLU A 3 13.69 -19.80 -27.62
CA GLU A 3 12.71 -20.18 -28.63
C GLU A 3 11.34 -19.98 -27.97
N LYS A 4 10.59 -18.98 -28.45
CA LYS A 4 9.31 -18.58 -27.83
C LYS A 4 8.36 -19.77 -27.87
N ASP A 5 7.94 -20.26 -26.70
CA ASP A 5 7.02 -21.41 -26.61
C ASP A 5 5.59 -20.99 -27.01
N TYR A 6 5.20 -21.34 -28.23
CA TYR A 6 3.86 -21.06 -28.75
C TYR A 6 2.77 -21.97 -28.14
N PHE A 7 3.17 -23.07 -27.49
CA PHE A 7 2.27 -24.08 -26.89
C PHE A 7 2.27 -24.01 -25.36
N TYR A 8 2.50 -22.81 -24.81
CA TYR A 8 2.51 -22.61 -23.36
C TYR A 8 1.12 -22.80 -22.73
N LEU A 9 0.04 -22.60 -23.50
CA LEU A 9 -1.33 -22.75 -22.99
C LEU A 9 -1.62 -24.19 -22.59
N GLU A 10 -1.11 -25.16 -23.34
CA GLU A 10 -1.19 -26.58 -23.05
C GLU A 10 -0.46 -26.96 -21.75
N LYS A 11 0.57 -26.18 -21.35
CA LYS A 11 1.26 -26.35 -20.08
C LYS A 11 0.52 -25.70 -18.91
N VAL A 12 -0.07 -24.53 -19.13
CA VAL A 12 -0.77 -23.75 -18.09
C VAL A 12 -2.15 -24.36 -17.79
N LEU A 13 -2.87 -24.80 -18.82
CA LEU A 13 -4.21 -25.35 -18.78
C LEU A 13 -4.26 -26.75 -19.42
N PRO A 14 -3.62 -27.75 -18.79
CA PRO A 14 -3.46 -29.08 -19.38
C PRO A 14 -4.75 -29.93 -19.44
N GLU A 15 -5.80 -29.52 -18.73
CA GLU A 15 -7.07 -30.25 -18.58
C GLU A 15 -8.24 -29.42 -19.17
N PRO A 16 -8.35 -29.31 -20.52
CA PRO A 16 -9.32 -28.43 -21.17
C PRO A 16 -10.79 -28.79 -20.88
N GLU A 17 -11.09 -30.07 -20.65
CA GLU A 17 -12.43 -30.54 -20.28
C GLU A 17 -12.88 -30.01 -18.91
N MET A 18 -11.93 -29.82 -17.97
CA MET A 18 -12.21 -29.31 -16.64
C MET A 18 -12.55 -27.82 -16.65
N ILE A 19 -12.13 -27.09 -17.69
CA ILE A 19 -12.46 -25.67 -17.85
C ILE A 19 -13.97 -25.45 -17.94
N PHE A 20 -14.70 -26.36 -18.56
CA PHE A 20 -16.15 -26.26 -18.74
C PHE A 20 -16.96 -27.05 -17.71
N SER A 21 -16.37 -28.07 -17.10
CA SER A 21 -17.10 -29.04 -16.26
C SER A 21 -16.84 -28.91 -14.76
N PHE A 22 -15.79 -28.22 -14.33
CA PHE A 22 -15.48 -28.08 -12.91
C PHE A 22 -16.27 -26.94 -12.27
N ASP A 23 -17.09 -27.29 -11.26
CA ASP A 23 -17.83 -26.32 -10.47
C ASP A 23 -17.01 -25.82 -9.28
N TYR A 24 -16.56 -24.56 -9.37
CA TYR A 24 -15.92 -23.89 -8.23
C TYR A 24 -16.95 -23.57 -7.15
N LYS A 25 -16.63 -23.93 -5.90
CA LYS A 25 -17.48 -23.63 -4.75
C LYS A 25 -17.53 -22.13 -4.50
N THR A 26 -18.74 -21.62 -4.25
CA THR A 26 -18.99 -20.24 -3.84
C THR A 26 -18.30 -19.86 -2.52
N LEU A 27 -18.11 -18.56 -2.29
CA LEU A 27 -17.56 -18.04 -1.03
C LEU A 27 -18.33 -18.54 0.21
N ASP A 28 -19.66 -18.46 0.20
CA ASP A 28 -20.50 -18.85 1.33
C ASP A 28 -20.38 -20.34 1.67
N SER A 29 -20.18 -21.20 0.66
CA SER A 29 -20.07 -22.64 0.87
C SER A 29 -18.71 -23.06 1.43
N VAL A 30 -17.64 -22.33 1.11
CA VAL A 30 -16.30 -22.62 1.65
C VAL A 30 -16.04 -21.96 3.00
N LEU A 31 -16.71 -20.84 3.30
CA LEU A 31 -16.40 -19.95 4.44
C LEU A 31 -16.33 -20.65 5.79
N LYS A 32 -17.08 -21.73 6.03
CA LYS A 32 -17.08 -22.42 7.34
C LYS A 32 -15.92 -23.40 7.52
N THR A 33 -15.32 -23.88 6.44
CA THR A 33 -14.36 -25.00 6.46
C THR A 33 -13.01 -24.67 5.83
N CYS A 34 -12.93 -23.56 5.08
CA CYS A 34 -11.71 -23.13 4.43
C CYS A 34 -10.62 -22.71 5.42
N VAL A 35 -9.40 -22.66 4.89
CA VAL A 35 -8.27 -21.98 5.51
C VAL A 35 -8.12 -20.57 4.94
N PHE A 36 -7.58 -19.66 5.73
CA PHE A 36 -7.26 -18.30 5.35
C PHE A 36 -5.75 -18.14 5.24
N VAL A 37 -5.31 -17.58 4.12
CA VAL A 37 -3.91 -17.21 3.89
C VAL A 37 -3.85 -15.71 3.66
N LEU A 38 -3.07 -15.01 4.50
CA LEU A 38 -2.93 -13.56 4.42
C LEU A 38 -1.74 -13.16 3.56
N ASP A 39 -1.93 -12.09 2.80
CA ASP A 39 -0.87 -11.40 2.04
C ASP A 39 -0.16 -10.32 2.89
N THR A 40 1.01 -9.86 2.46
CA THR A 40 1.83 -8.86 3.15
C THR A 40 1.12 -7.53 3.33
N ASN A 41 0.41 -7.05 2.30
CA ASN A 41 -0.27 -5.75 2.37
C ASN A 41 -1.37 -5.71 3.43
N VAL A 42 -1.95 -6.86 3.78
CA VAL A 42 -2.99 -6.98 4.81
C VAL A 42 -2.39 -6.71 6.18
N LEU A 43 -1.16 -7.16 6.42
CA LEU A 43 -0.49 -6.99 7.72
C LEU A 43 -0.17 -5.52 8.04
N PHE A 44 -0.16 -4.63 7.05
CA PHE A 44 0.09 -3.20 7.25
C PHE A 44 -1.17 -2.38 7.54
N VAL A 45 -2.35 -2.91 7.21
CA VAL A 45 -3.62 -2.18 7.44
C VAL A 45 -3.85 -1.85 8.92
N PRO A 46 -3.57 -2.75 9.89
CA PRO A 46 -3.81 -2.44 11.29
C PRO A 46 -2.94 -1.32 11.87
N PHE A 47 -1.90 -0.83 11.16
CA PHE A 47 -1.13 0.35 11.59
C PHE A 47 -1.93 1.66 11.51
N ASP A 48 -3.01 1.69 10.73
CA ASP A 48 -3.90 2.85 10.65
C ASP A 48 -5.21 2.65 11.44
N ALA A 49 -5.35 1.53 12.13
CA ALA A 49 -6.55 1.20 12.88
C ALA A 49 -6.50 1.79 14.30
N SER A 50 -7.65 2.21 14.80
CA SER A 50 -7.86 2.54 16.21
C SER A 50 -7.60 1.33 17.11
N GLU A 51 -7.27 1.57 18.38
CA GLU A 51 -6.98 0.51 19.36
C GLU A 51 -8.15 -0.48 19.50
N LYS A 52 -9.38 0.03 19.53
CA LYS A 52 -10.60 -0.77 19.55
C LYS A 52 -10.69 -1.72 18.35
N ASN A 53 -10.40 -1.22 17.15
CA ASN A 53 -10.47 -2.00 15.92
C ASN A 53 -9.33 -3.00 15.81
N LEU A 54 -8.13 -2.64 16.27
CA LEU A 54 -7.01 -3.57 16.37
C LEU A 54 -7.34 -4.75 17.29
N GLU A 55 -7.98 -4.51 18.44
CA GLU A 55 -8.44 -5.56 19.35
C GLU A 55 -9.53 -6.45 18.73
N GLU A 56 -10.39 -5.89 17.88
CA GLU A 56 -11.37 -6.68 17.13
C GLU A 56 -10.70 -7.57 16.07
N ILE A 57 -9.76 -7.03 15.29
CA ILE A 57 -8.94 -7.79 14.33
C ILE A 57 -8.17 -8.91 15.06
N LYS A 58 -7.60 -8.61 16.22
CA LYS A 58 -6.90 -9.58 17.08
C LYS A 58 -7.82 -10.74 17.45
N LYS A 59 -9.04 -10.47 17.91
CA LYS A 59 -10.02 -11.52 18.27
C LYS A 59 -10.37 -12.41 17.09
N ILE A 60 -10.56 -11.83 15.90
CA ILE A 60 -10.85 -12.57 14.67
C ILE A 60 -9.68 -13.52 14.34
N PHE A 61 -8.45 -13.01 14.32
CA PHE A 61 -7.28 -13.82 14.03
C PHE A 61 -7.03 -14.91 15.09
N LEU A 62 -7.22 -14.61 16.38
CA LEU A 62 -7.10 -15.62 17.45
C LEU A 62 -8.15 -16.73 17.34
N LYS A 63 -9.39 -16.39 16.95
CA LYS A 63 -10.45 -17.37 16.67
C LYS A 63 -10.04 -18.31 15.53
N LEU A 64 -9.61 -17.75 14.40
CA LEU A 64 -9.15 -18.56 13.26
C LEU A 64 -7.92 -19.41 13.57
N LYS A 65 -6.98 -18.88 14.35
CA LYS A 65 -5.82 -19.62 14.84
C LYS A 65 -6.26 -20.83 15.67
N LYS A 66 -7.14 -20.63 16.64
CA LYS A 66 -7.67 -21.69 17.51
C LYS A 66 -8.35 -22.79 16.70
N ASP A 67 -9.01 -22.43 15.61
CA ASP A 67 -9.70 -23.38 14.73
C ASP A 67 -8.76 -24.06 13.71
N ASN A 68 -7.45 -23.74 13.72
CA ASN A 68 -6.47 -24.18 12.71
C ASN A 68 -6.86 -23.77 11.28
N ARG A 69 -7.23 -22.50 11.12
CA ARG A 69 -7.72 -21.92 9.86
C ARG A 69 -6.96 -20.67 9.45
N LEU A 70 -5.98 -20.21 10.21
CA LEU A 70 -5.17 -19.03 9.88
C LEU A 70 -3.74 -19.45 9.56
N PHE A 71 -3.28 -19.08 8.37
CA PHE A 71 -1.91 -19.32 7.95
C PHE A 71 -1.28 -18.07 7.34
N LEU A 72 0.04 -18.00 7.47
CA LEU A 72 0.86 -16.92 6.96
C LEU A 72 2.09 -17.49 6.24
N PRO A 73 2.29 -17.19 4.95
CA PRO A 73 3.51 -17.60 4.27
C PRO A 73 4.72 -16.92 4.91
N ALA A 74 5.82 -17.65 5.09
CA ALA A 74 7.02 -17.10 5.71
C ALA A 74 7.63 -15.96 4.89
N ARG A 75 7.41 -15.93 3.57
CA ARG A 75 7.76 -14.78 2.73
C ARG A 75 7.03 -13.51 3.16
N VAL A 76 5.74 -13.61 3.49
CA VAL A 76 4.94 -12.49 4.01
C VAL A 76 5.53 -11.95 5.31
N VAL A 77 5.94 -12.83 6.23
CA VAL A 77 6.60 -12.44 7.49
C VAL A 77 7.90 -11.66 7.24
N ARG A 78 8.72 -12.12 6.27
CA ARG A 78 9.98 -11.47 5.92
C ARG A 78 9.76 -10.10 5.27
N GLU A 79 8.78 -10.00 4.38
CA GLU A 79 8.42 -8.73 3.75
C GLU A 79 7.82 -7.75 4.77
N PHE A 80 7.01 -8.25 5.70
CA PHE A 80 6.52 -7.47 6.82
C PHE A 80 7.69 -6.90 7.63
N ALA A 81 8.65 -7.73 8.02
CA ALA A 81 9.82 -7.30 8.77
C ALA A 81 10.65 -6.24 8.03
N ASN A 82 10.86 -6.42 6.72
CA ASN A 82 11.63 -5.50 5.89
C ASN A 82 10.94 -4.15 5.71
N ASN A 83 9.60 -4.14 5.59
CA ASN A 83 8.83 -2.93 5.31
C ASN A 83 8.25 -2.26 6.58
N ARG A 84 8.25 -2.94 7.73
CA ARG A 84 7.77 -2.38 9.02
C ARG A 84 8.49 -1.10 9.41
N ALA A 85 9.83 -1.06 9.27
CA ALA A 85 10.61 0.12 9.62
C ALA A 85 10.19 1.34 8.80
N LYS A 86 9.90 1.15 7.50
CA LYS A 86 9.36 2.19 6.63
C LYS A 86 8.00 2.68 7.13
N ARG A 87 7.10 1.76 7.50
CA ARG A 87 5.76 2.11 8.00
C ARG A 87 5.79 2.94 9.28
N ILE A 88 6.63 2.56 10.24
CA ILE A 88 6.85 3.35 11.47
C ILE A 88 7.50 4.70 11.14
N GLY A 89 8.47 4.72 10.22
CA GLY A 89 9.10 5.95 9.75
C GLY A 89 8.10 6.93 9.12
N ASP A 90 7.15 6.44 8.33
CA ASP A 90 6.09 7.26 7.73
C ASP A 90 5.17 7.86 8.81
N LEU A 91 4.82 7.09 9.85
CA LEU A 91 4.07 7.59 11.00
C LEU A 91 4.85 8.68 11.74
N PHE A 92 6.12 8.42 12.06
CA PHE A 92 7.00 9.38 12.72
C PHE A 92 7.11 10.69 11.92
N LEU A 93 7.27 10.58 10.59
CA LEU A 93 7.34 11.74 9.72
C LEU A 93 6.04 12.56 9.72
N LYS A 94 4.87 11.91 9.70
CA LYS A 94 3.57 12.60 9.79
C LYS A 94 3.40 13.37 11.11
N ILE A 95 3.81 12.76 12.23
CA ILE A 95 3.77 13.43 13.55
C ILE A 95 4.68 14.67 13.54
N ARG A 96 5.91 14.53 13.03
CA ARG A 96 6.85 15.64 12.92
C ARG A 96 6.35 16.75 11.99
N GLN A 97 5.78 16.39 10.85
CA GLN A 97 5.15 17.36 9.94
C GLN A 97 3.99 18.10 10.62
N THR A 98 3.15 17.40 11.38
CA THR A 98 2.06 18.02 12.16
C THR A 98 2.61 19.02 13.19
N LYS A 99 3.71 18.67 13.86
CA LYS A 99 4.41 19.56 14.78
C LYS A 99 4.98 20.79 14.07
N ASP A 100 5.59 20.61 12.90
CA ASP A 100 6.15 21.70 12.11
C ASP A 100 5.06 22.65 11.57
N SER A 101 3.90 22.13 11.15
CA SER A 101 2.74 22.96 10.76
C SER A 101 2.20 23.81 11.91
N LEU A 102 2.26 23.30 13.16
CA LEU A 102 1.94 24.11 14.33
C LEU A 102 2.98 25.20 14.61
N ASN A 103 4.20 25.08 14.08
CA ASN A 103 5.25 26.10 14.21
C ASN A 103 5.10 27.23 13.18
N THR A 104 4.57 26.93 11.99
CA THR A 104 4.41 27.90 10.89
C THR A 104 3.15 28.74 10.98
N GLY A 105 2.10 28.27 11.65
CA GLY A 105 0.85 29.03 11.75
C GLY A 105 1.03 30.38 12.46
N THR A 106 0.54 31.45 11.82
CA THR A 106 0.53 32.81 12.37
C THR A 106 -0.61 32.99 13.37
N PHE A 107 -0.50 32.35 14.53
CA PHE A 107 -1.49 32.46 15.62
C PHE A 107 -1.27 33.71 16.48
N LYS A 108 -1.03 34.84 15.83
CA LYS A 108 -0.81 36.14 16.47
C LYS A 108 -1.83 37.15 15.96
N THR A 109 -2.18 38.07 16.84
CA THR A 109 -2.93 39.27 16.51
C THR A 109 -2.03 40.46 16.80
N GLU A 110 -2.08 41.49 15.95
CA GLU A 110 -1.32 42.73 16.19
C GLU A 110 -1.94 43.52 17.35
N ASP A 111 -1.09 44.18 18.12
CA ASP A 111 -1.54 45.12 19.16
C ASP A 111 -1.94 46.43 18.48
N TYR A 112 -3.21 46.80 18.61
CA TYR A 112 -3.79 48.03 18.09
C TYR A 112 -4.19 48.93 19.28
N PRO A 113 -3.30 49.84 19.73
CA PRO A 113 -3.56 50.71 20.88
C PRO A 113 -4.88 51.48 20.81
N LEU A 114 -5.32 51.85 19.60
CA LEU A 114 -6.58 52.57 19.37
C LEU A 114 -7.82 51.77 19.79
N LEU A 115 -7.74 50.43 19.78
CA LEU A 115 -8.87 49.53 20.07
C LEU A 115 -8.91 49.07 21.52
N GLN A 116 -7.98 49.49 22.38
CA GLN A 116 -7.89 49.00 23.76
C GLN A 116 -9.14 49.26 24.60
N GLY A 117 -9.92 50.32 24.30
CA GLY A 117 -11.20 50.59 24.96
C GLY A 117 -12.37 49.73 24.48
N ASN A 118 -12.21 48.93 23.43
CA ASN A 118 -13.26 48.08 22.87
C ASN A 118 -13.31 46.73 23.59
N ALA A 119 -14.44 46.41 24.21
CA ALA A 119 -14.63 45.16 24.96
C ALA A 119 -14.45 43.89 24.09
N ALA A 120 -14.94 43.91 22.84
CA ALA A 120 -14.78 42.77 21.93
C ALA A 120 -13.31 42.57 21.51
N TYR A 121 -12.54 43.65 21.38
CA TYR A 121 -11.10 43.56 21.11
C TYR A 121 -10.33 42.93 22.29
N GLN A 122 -10.68 43.27 23.53
CA GLN A 122 -10.09 42.65 24.72
C GLN A 122 -10.39 41.15 24.81
N GLU A 123 -11.63 40.75 24.51
CA GLU A 123 -12.01 39.34 24.44
C GLU A 123 -11.26 38.59 23.33
N LEU A 124 -11.08 39.23 22.16
CA LEU A 124 -10.27 38.70 21.06
C LEU A 124 -8.83 38.43 21.50
N LEU A 125 -8.16 39.40 22.14
CA LEU A 125 -6.80 39.23 22.66
C LEU A 125 -6.71 38.07 23.66
N SER A 126 -7.69 37.93 24.56
CA SER A 126 -7.77 36.81 25.51
C SER A 126 -7.87 35.46 24.79
N ASN A 127 -8.70 35.36 23.75
CA ASN A 127 -8.83 34.13 22.96
C ASN A 127 -7.54 33.78 22.22
N TYR A 128 -6.84 34.75 21.64
CA TYR A 128 -5.52 34.53 21.04
C TYR A 128 -4.49 34.03 22.08
N GLY A 129 -4.52 34.55 23.31
CA GLY A 129 -3.69 34.04 24.41
C GLY A 129 -3.93 32.55 24.68
N LYS A 130 -5.21 32.14 24.79
CA LYS A 130 -5.59 30.73 24.97
C LYS A 130 -5.16 29.85 23.81
N ILE A 131 -5.28 30.34 22.57
CA ILE A 131 -4.83 29.62 21.37
C ILE A 131 -3.31 29.35 21.44
N ILE A 132 -2.52 30.36 21.82
CA ILE A 132 -1.06 30.23 21.96
C ILE A 132 -0.71 29.18 23.03
N GLU A 133 -1.38 29.22 24.19
CA GLU A 133 -1.18 28.23 25.25
C GLU A 133 -1.52 26.81 24.79
N LEU A 134 -2.65 26.63 24.10
CA LEU A 134 -3.04 25.34 23.53
C LEU A 134 -2.03 24.83 22.52
N ILE A 135 -1.52 25.68 21.62
CA ILE A 135 -0.48 25.30 20.65
C ILE A 135 0.79 24.86 21.37
N GLN A 136 1.26 25.60 22.38
CA GLN A 136 2.45 25.22 23.14
C GLN A 136 2.25 23.87 23.85
N SER A 137 1.07 23.64 24.44
CA SER A 137 0.75 22.36 25.07
C SER A 137 0.72 21.20 24.07
N SER A 138 0.13 21.41 22.89
CA SER A 138 0.09 20.42 21.81
C SER A 138 1.48 20.08 21.27
N ARG A 139 2.38 21.06 21.15
CA ARG A 139 3.77 20.82 20.74
C ARG A 139 4.51 19.91 21.73
N LYS A 140 4.34 20.15 23.02
CA LYS A 140 4.94 19.32 24.07
C LYS A 140 4.38 17.89 24.05
N LEU A 141 3.07 17.74 23.79
CA LEU A 141 2.46 16.43 23.64
C LEU A 141 2.98 15.70 22.39
N LEU A 142 3.15 16.40 21.26
CA LEU A 142 3.75 15.82 20.05
C LEU A 142 5.20 15.38 20.29
N GLU A 143 6.00 16.11 21.07
CA GLU A 143 7.35 15.69 21.47
C GLU A 143 7.36 14.40 22.29
N ASN A 144 6.40 14.24 23.20
CA ASN A 144 6.25 13.00 23.95
C ASN A 144 5.89 11.84 23.01
N VAL A 145 4.96 12.05 22.06
CA VAL A 145 4.58 11.04 21.06
C VAL A 145 5.77 10.66 20.17
N GLU A 146 6.56 11.64 19.71
CA GLU A 146 7.80 11.40 18.96
C GLU A 146 8.79 10.55 19.76
N SER A 147 9.00 10.87 21.04
CA SER A 147 9.88 10.11 21.94
C SER A 147 9.39 8.68 22.16
N ASP A 148 8.08 8.50 22.33
CA ASP A 148 7.46 7.18 22.50
C ASP A 148 7.69 6.31 21.26
N ILE A 149 7.46 6.85 20.05
CA ILE A 149 7.70 6.14 18.79
C ILE A 149 9.18 5.76 18.66
N LEU A 150 10.11 6.66 19.01
CA LEU A 150 11.55 6.40 18.97
C LEU A 150 12.01 5.36 20.00
N SER A 151 11.25 5.17 21.07
CA SER A 151 11.55 4.18 22.10
C SER A 151 11.13 2.75 21.72
N TRP A 152 10.27 2.60 20.70
CA TRP A 152 9.77 1.30 20.28
C TRP A 152 10.89 0.38 19.79
N ASN A 153 10.91 -0.83 20.33
CA ASN A 153 11.82 -1.90 19.95
C ASN A 153 11.05 -3.18 19.64
N TRP A 154 10.27 -3.14 18.55
CA TRP A 154 9.38 -4.23 18.12
C TRP A 154 8.20 -4.53 19.06
N ASP A 155 7.84 -3.56 19.88
CA ASP A 155 6.80 -3.65 20.90
C ASP A 155 5.70 -2.60 20.71
N ASP A 156 5.56 -2.02 19.52
CA ASP A 156 4.37 -1.26 19.14
C ASP A 156 3.12 -2.15 19.21
N ASN A 157 1.94 -1.54 19.25
CA ASN A 157 0.68 -2.24 19.47
C ASN A 157 0.39 -3.31 18.39
N VAL A 158 0.75 -3.07 17.13
CA VAL A 158 0.56 -4.05 16.06
C VAL A 158 1.54 -5.20 16.20
N SER A 159 2.81 -4.91 16.45
CA SER A 159 3.83 -5.96 16.65
C SER A 159 3.55 -6.84 17.87
N ARG A 160 3.08 -6.25 18.98
CA ARG A 160 2.67 -6.99 20.18
C ARG A 160 1.48 -7.91 19.88
N THR A 161 0.49 -7.40 19.14
CA THR A 161 -0.67 -8.16 18.70
C THR A 161 -0.26 -9.35 17.81
N TYR A 162 0.60 -9.11 16.82
CA TYR A 162 1.08 -10.15 15.91
C TYR A 162 1.94 -11.21 16.60
N LYS A 163 2.69 -10.85 17.66
CA LYS A 163 3.45 -11.80 18.46
C LYS A 163 2.56 -12.86 19.14
N GLU A 164 1.35 -12.50 19.53
CA GLU A 164 0.39 -13.44 20.14
C GLU A 164 -0.29 -14.33 19.09
N ILE A 165 -0.49 -13.79 17.88
CA ILE A 165 -1.25 -14.42 16.81
C ILE A 165 -0.36 -15.35 15.99
N PHE A 166 0.75 -14.86 15.44
CA PHE A 166 1.55 -15.60 14.48
C PHE A 166 2.68 -16.36 15.19
N THR A 167 2.51 -17.69 15.27
CA THR A 167 3.48 -18.64 15.82
C THR A 167 3.93 -19.62 14.75
N ALA A 168 4.88 -20.50 15.08
CA ALA A 168 5.38 -21.55 14.19
C ALA A 168 4.26 -22.46 13.62
N GLU A 169 3.13 -22.58 14.31
CA GLU A 169 1.95 -23.35 13.86
C GLU A 169 1.22 -22.68 12.70
N THR A 170 1.20 -21.34 12.68
CA THR A 170 0.52 -20.55 11.64
C THR A 170 1.44 -20.16 10.49
N ILE A 171 2.75 -20.08 10.72
CA ILE A 171 3.72 -19.65 9.70
C ILE A 171 4.20 -20.86 8.91
N ARG A 172 4.14 -20.78 7.58
CA ARG A 172 4.53 -21.88 6.68
C ARG A 172 5.62 -21.44 5.73
N GLU A 173 6.70 -22.22 5.67
CA GLU A 173 7.74 -22.07 4.65
C GLU A 173 7.31 -22.72 3.34
N VAL A 174 7.82 -22.19 2.23
CA VAL A 174 7.66 -22.83 0.92
C VAL A 174 8.47 -24.12 0.89
N GLN A 175 7.85 -25.20 0.44
CA GLN A 175 8.47 -26.52 0.31
C GLN A 175 9.11 -26.71 -1.08
N LYS A 176 8.56 -26.07 -2.12
CA LYS A 176 9.13 -26.12 -3.49
C LYS A 176 10.58 -25.63 -3.51
N GLU A 177 11.44 -26.40 -4.18
CA GLU A 177 12.86 -26.07 -4.34
C GLU A 177 13.06 -24.72 -5.02
N LYS A 178 14.10 -23.99 -4.57
CA LYS A 178 14.42 -22.65 -5.09
C LYS A 178 14.66 -22.63 -6.60
N ASP A 179 15.38 -23.61 -7.13
CA ASP A 179 15.69 -23.65 -8.57
C ASP A 179 14.42 -23.85 -9.41
N LYS A 180 13.47 -24.67 -8.92
CA LYS A 180 12.17 -24.87 -9.56
C LYS A 180 11.30 -23.61 -9.49
N LEU A 181 11.38 -22.85 -8.40
CA LEU A 181 10.69 -21.55 -8.29
C LEU A 181 11.26 -20.53 -9.27
N ILE A 182 12.58 -20.50 -9.45
CA ILE A 182 13.25 -19.60 -10.39
C ILE A 182 12.90 -19.96 -11.84
N GLU A 183 12.86 -21.24 -12.18
CA GLU A 183 12.44 -21.72 -13.50
C GLU A 183 10.98 -21.37 -13.79
N ASP A 184 10.09 -21.63 -12.82
CA ASP A 184 8.66 -21.27 -12.89
C ASP A 184 8.48 -19.76 -13.07
N LEU A 185 9.19 -18.92 -12.31
CA LEU A 185 9.15 -17.47 -12.45
C LEU A 185 9.57 -17.02 -13.86
N LYS A 186 10.64 -17.58 -14.42
CA LYS A 186 11.08 -17.24 -15.79
C LYS A 186 10.00 -17.57 -16.82
N PHE A 187 9.39 -18.75 -16.71
CA PHE A 187 8.28 -19.15 -17.57
C PHE A 187 7.08 -18.19 -17.41
N ARG A 188 6.71 -17.83 -16.18
CA ARG A 188 5.63 -16.88 -15.92
C ARG A 188 5.91 -15.49 -16.49
N ILE A 189 7.14 -15.00 -16.38
CA ILE A 189 7.57 -13.71 -16.96
C ILE A 189 7.48 -13.74 -18.49
N GLU A 190 8.03 -14.79 -19.13
CA GLU A 190 8.04 -14.94 -20.59
C GLU A 190 6.61 -14.96 -21.18
N HIS A 191 5.70 -15.67 -20.50
CA HIS A 191 4.34 -15.91 -20.97
C HIS A 191 3.27 -15.02 -20.32
N LYS A 192 3.65 -14.11 -19.42
CA LYS A 192 2.76 -13.18 -18.70
C LYS A 192 1.68 -13.88 -17.87
N ILE A 193 2.07 -14.97 -17.22
CA ILE A 193 1.21 -15.82 -16.38
C ILE A 193 1.29 -15.31 -14.94
N ALA A 194 0.15 -15.15 -14.27
CA ALA A 194 0.15 -14.74 -12.86
C ALA A 194 0.63 -15.88 -11.94
N PRO A 195 1.20 -15.58 -10.76
CA PRO A 195 1.58 -14.26 -10.26
C PRO A 195 3.08 -13.94 -10.47
N GLY A 196 3.48 -12.69 -10.23
CA GLY A 196 4.86 -12.18 -10.29
C GLY A 196 5.32 -11.62 -11.64
N TYR A 197 4.64 -11.89 -12.76
CA TYR A 197 5.16 -11.49 -14.08
C TYR A 197 5.17 -9.98 -14.33
N LYS A 198 4.27 -9.22 -13.67
CA LYS A 198 4.23 -7.76 -13.79
C LYS A 198 5.33 -7.05 -13.00
N ASP A 199 6.03 -7.79 -12.15
CA ASP A 199 7.07 -7.30 -11.26
C ASP A 199 8.49 -7.58 -11.78
N SER A 200 8.60 -8.06 -13.02
CA SER A 200 9.86 -8.14 -13.76
C SER A 200 10.58 -6.78 -13.77
N GLY A 201 11.83 -6.76 -13.30
CA GLY A 201 12.64 -5.55 -13.15
C GLY A 201 12.60 -4.90 -11.76
N LYS A 202 11.85 -5.44 -10.79
CA LYS A 202 11.99 -5.07 -9.37
C LYS A 202 13.17 -5.81 -8.72
N ILE A 203 13.55 -5.40 -7.50
CA ILE A 203 14.70 -5.96 -6.74
C ILE A 203 14.66 -7.49 -6.62
N ASP A 204 13.47 -8.09 -6.61
CA ASP A 204 13.24 -9.53 -6.48
C ASP A 204 12.57 -10.16 -7.71
N ASP A 205 12.46 -9.43 -8.82
CA ASP A 205 11.84 -9.86 -10.10
C ASP A 205 10.43 -10.49 -9.95
N GLY A 206 9.69 -10.18 -8.89
CA GLY A 206 8.37 -10.74 -8.63
C GLY A 206 8.37 -12.15 -8.01
N ILE A 207 9.52 -12.65 -7.59
CA ILE A 207 9.62 -13.96 -6.92
C ILE A 207 8.87 -14.00 -5.58
N GLY A 208 8.71 -12.84 -4.93
CA GLY A 208 7.94 -12.72 -3.68
C GLY A 208 6.52 -13.24 -3.84
N ASP A 209 5.78 -12.68 -4.80
CA ASP A 209 4.41 -13.07 -5.13
C ASP A 209 4.30 -14.57 -5.47
N LEU A 210 5.26 -15.10 -6.24
CA LEU A 210 5.28 -16.53 -6.59
C LEU A 210 5.51 -17.42 -5.36
N ILE A 211 6.41 -17.03 -4.45
CA ILE A 211 6.65 -17.78 -3.21
C ILE A 211 5.42 -17.76 -2.31
N VAL A 212 4.76 -16.60 -2.17
CA VAL A 212 3.51 -16.46 -1.40
C VAL A 212 2.43 -17.36 -1.96
N TRP A 213 2.24 -17.33 -3.29
CA TRP A 213 1.28 -18.17 -3.99
C TRP A 213 1.59 -19.66 -3.85
N GLN A 214 2.83 -20.08 -4.11
CA GLN A 214 3.25 -21.47 -3.97
C GLN A 214 3.02 -21.98 -2.54
N THR A 215 3.32 -21.16 -1.52
CA THR A 215 3.06 -21.51 -0.13
C THR A 215 1.55 -21.66 0.14
N ALA A 216 0.71 -20.82 -0.45
CA ALA A 216 -0.75 -20.93 -0.33
C ALA A 216 -1.27 -22.25 -0.95
N LEU A 217 -0.74 -22.64 -2.12
CA LEU A 217 -1.05 -23.93 -2.75
C LEU A 217 -0.69 -25.12 -1.86
N GLU A 218 0.52 -25.08 -1.27
CA GLU A 218 1.02 -26.11 -0.37
C GLU A 218 0.18 -26.20 0.92
N ILE A 219 -0.18 -25.06 1.51
CA ILE A 219 -1.08 -25.01 2.68
C ILE A 219 -2.42 -25.68 2.37
N ALA A 220 -3.07 -25.28 1.27
CA ALA A 220 -4.39 -25.83 0.93
C ALA A 220 -4.35 -27.34 0.67
N LYS A 221 -3.27 -27.81 0.03
CA LYS A 221 -3.03 -29.22 -0.23
C LYS A 221 -2.80 -30.00 1.06
N ASP A 222 -1.89 -29.54 1.92
CA ASP A 222 -1.53 -30.20 3.18
C ASP A 222 -2.71 -30.23 4.16
N GLU A 223 -3.49 -29.14 4.23
CA GLU A 223 -4.69 -29.05 5.05
C GLU A 223 -5.92 -29.72 4.41
N ASN A 224 -5.83 -30.12 3.13
CA ASN A 224 -6.90 -30.70 2.33
C ASN A 224 -8.20 -29.87 2.37
N LYS A 225 -8.09 -28.54 2.28
CA LYS A 225 -9.18 -27.58 2.45
C LYS A 225 -9.25 -26.59 1.29
N ASP A 226 -10.44 -26.03 1.08
CA ASP A 226 -10.62 -24.83 0.26
C ASP A 226 -9.88 -23.66 0.91
N LEU A 227 -9.48 -22.66 0.11
CA LEU A 227 -8.65 -21.55 0.59
C LEU A 227 -9.27 -20.20 0.26
N ILE A 228 -9.28 -19.31 1.24
CA ILE A 228 -9.56 -17.88 1.05
C ILE A 228 -8.24 -17.13 1.17
N PHE A 229 -7.76 -16.59 0.06
CA PHE A 229 -6.59 -15.73 0.00
C PHE A 229 -7.02 -14.29 0.25
N VAL A 230 -6.46 -13.66 1.28
CA VAL A 230 -6.82 -12.31 1.69
C VAL A 230 -5.72 -11.36 1.24
N SER A 231 -6.05 -10.50 0.26
CA SER A 231 -5.14 -9.50 -0.26
C SER A 231 -5.90 -8.24 -0.68
N ASN A 232 -5.36 -7.08 -0.32
CA ASN A 232 -5.89 -5.81 -0.80
C ASN A 232 -5.39 -5.46 -2.21
N ASP A 233 -4.50 -6.26 -2.80
CA ASP A 233 -3.94 -5.98 -4.11
C ASP A 233 -4.83 -6.46 -5.25
N GLN A 234 -5.87 -5.68 -5.53
CA GLN A 234 -6.67 -5.85 -6.75
C GLN A 234 -5.99 -5.21 -7.99
N LYS A 235 -4.79 -4.63 -7.81
CA LYS A 235 -4.05 -3.90 -8.84
C LYS A 235 -2.91 -4.73 -9.45
N ASN A 236 -2.65 -5.94 -8.98
CA ASN A 236 -1.59 -6.77 -9.53
C ASN A 236 -2.03 -7.61 -10.75
N ASP A 237 -1.13 -8.48 -11.19
CA ASP A 237 -1.33 -9.48 -12.23
C ASP A 237 -2.36 -10.56 -11.92
N TRP A 238 -2.85 -10.62 -10.68
CA TRP A 238 -3.82 -11.61 -10.23
C TRP A 238 -5.23 -11.39 -10.78
N PHE A 239 -5.58 -10.20 -11.26
CA PHE A 239 -6.94 -9.87 -11.71
C PHE A 239 -6.98 -9.40 -13.17
N TYR A 240 -8.04 -9.80 -13.89
CA TYR A 240 -8.46 -9.09 -15.10
C TYR A 240 -8.98 -7.71 -14.72
N LYS A 241 -8.53 -6.69 -15.45
CA LYS A 241 -8.91 -5.31 -15.18
C LYS A 241 -9.73 -4.72 -16.30
N GLN A 242 -10.82 -4.06 -15.93
CA GLN A 242 -11.50 -3.09 -16.77
C GLN A 242 -11.51 -1.76 -15.99
N ASP A 243 -10.87 -0.74 -16.55
CA ASP A 243 -10.54 0.52 -15.88
C ASP A 243 -9.73 0.36 -14.56
N LYS A 244 -10.22 0.95 -13.46
CA LYS A 244 -9.59 0.95 -12.13
C LYS A 244 -10.07 -0.19 -11.23
N LYS A 245 -11.03 -1.00 -11.67
CA LYS A 245 -11.63 -2.07 -10.86
C LYS A 245 -11.14 -3.44 -11.36
N GLY A 246 -10.72 -4.29 -10.43
CA GLY A 246 -10.52 -5.72 -10.72
C GLY A 246 -11.89 -6.35 -11.00
N LEU A 247 -12.03 -7.03 -12.13
CA LEU A 247 -13.30 -7.64 -12.55
C LEU A 247 -13.46 -9.02 -11.91
N TYR A 248 -12.50 -9.92 -12.15
CA TYR A 248 -12.36 -11.23 -11.50
C TYR A 248 -10.90 -11.69 -11.53
N PRO A 249 -10.46 -12.57 -10.62
CA PRO A 249 -9.11 -13.10 -10.66
C PRO A 249 -8.85 -13.88 -11.95
N LYS A 250 -7.59 -13.95 -12.35
CA LYS A 250 -7.16 -14.65 -13.55
C LYS A 250 -7.44 -16.14 -13.46
N TYR A 251 -7.97 -16.72 -14.54
CA TYR A 251 -8.44 -18.10 -14.56
C TYR A 251 -7.29 -19.10 -14.28
N GLU A 252 -6.07 -18.81 -14.74
CA GLU A 252 -4.91 -19.69 -14.49
C GLU A 252 -4.67 -19.96 -13.00
N LEU A 253 -4.99 -19.02 -12.10
CA LEU A 253 -4.81 -19.20 -10.66
C LEU A 253 -5.82 -20.20 -10.08
N PHE A 254 -7.07 -20.13 -10.54
CA PHE A 254 -8.11 -21.06 -10.09
C PHE A 254 -7.85 -22.48 -10.60
N ASP A 255 -7.47 -22.62 -11.86
CA ASP A 255 -7.14 -23.92 -12.44
C ASP A 255 -5.88 -24.52 -11.81
N GLU A 256 -4.83 -23.71 -11.63
CA GLU A 256 -3.60 -24.14 -10.95
C GLU A 256 -3.90 -24.61 -9.52
N PHE A 257 -4.70 -23.84 -8.76
CA PHE A 257 -5.13 -24.20 -7.42
C PHE A 257 -5.88 -25.53 -7.41
N ARG A 258 -6.89 -25.67 -8.28
CA ARG A 258 -7.70 -26.89 -8.42
C ARG A 258 -6.82 -28.10 -8.69
N ARG A 259 -5.90 -28.02 -9.66
CA ARG A 259 -4.98 -29.11 -10.01
C ARG A 259 -4.03 -29.45 -8.87
N PHE A 260 -3.47 -28.44 -8.21
CA PHE A 260 -2.50 -28.66 -7.13
C PHE A 260 -3.13 -29.28 -5.87
N THR A 261 -4.41 -28.99 -5.63
CA THR A 261 -5.15 -29.41 -4.43
C THR A 261 -6.11 -30.57 -4.66
N ASN A 262 -6.12 -31.15 -5.86
CA ASN A 262 -7.04 -32.22 -6.26
C ASN A 262 -8.53 -31.84 -6.09
N GLY A 263 -8.91 -30.68 -6.63
CA GLY A 263 -10.31 -30.25 -6.72
C GLY A 263 -10.82 -29.37 -5.59
N LYS A 264 -9.96 -28.68 -4.83
CA LYS A 264 -10.40 -27.63 -3.90
C LYS A 264 -10.64 -26.32 -4.63
N SER A 265 -11.42 -25.45 -4.01
CA SER A 265 -11.77 -24.12 -4.52
C SER A 265 -10.97 -23.02 -3.83
N LEU A 266 -10.59 -22.02 -4.64
CA LEU A 266 -9.95 -20.80 -4.20
C LEU A 266 -10.97 -19.66 -4.19
N GLN A 267 -10.88 -18.79 -3.20
CA GLN A 267 -11.51 -17.47 -3.20
C GLN A 267 -10.45 -16.41 -2.92
N ILE A 268 -10.54 -15.26 -3.57
CA ILE A 268 -9.64 -14.13 -3.33
C ILE A 268 -10.47 -12.93 -2.94
N ILE A 269 -10.25 -12.42 -1.72
CA ILE A 269 -11.02 -11.32 -1.15
C ILE A 269 -10.08 -10.26 -0.58
N ASN A 270 -10.58 -9.03 -0.47
CA ASN A 270 -9.86 -7.96 0.22
C ASN A 270 -10.09 -8.04 1.74
N PHE A 271 -9.26 -7.32 2.49
CA PHE A 271 -9.31 -7.33 3.95
C PHE A 271 -10.64 -6.82 4.53
N PRO A 272 -11.28 -5.75 3.99
CA PRO A 272 -12.61 -5.37 4.43
C PRO A 272 -13.66 -6.48 4.29
N ALA A 273 -13.69 -7.18 3.15
CA ALA A 273 -14.60 -8.30 2.95
C ALA A 273 -14.27 -9.47 3.89
N PHE A 274 -12.99 -9.74 4.15
CA PHE A 274 -12.58 -10.72 5.15
C PHE A 274 -13.13 -10.40 6.54
N LEU A 275 -13.07 -9.14 6.96
CA LEU A 275 -13.62 -8.69 8.25
C LEU A 275 -15.15 -8.81 8.28
N GLU A 276 -15.84 -8.37 7.22
CA GLU A 276 -17.30 -8.50 7.08
C GLU A 276 -17.77 -9.97 7.20
N LEU A 277 -17.09 -10.90 6.51
CA LEU A 277 -17.42 -12.33 6.52
C LEU A 277 -17.16 -13.01 7.86
N LEU A 278 -16.36 -12.40 8.72
CA LEU A 278 -16.03 -12.89 10.06
C LEU A 278 -16.72 -12.10 11.15
N ASP A 279 -17.83 -11.46 10.79
CA ASP A 279 -18.76 -10.74 11.68
C ASP A 279 -18.09 -9.56 12.42
N ALA A 280 -17.12 -8.91 11.80
CA ALA A 280 -16.57 -7.66 12.33
C ALA A 280 -17.64 -6.55 12.33
N THR A 281 -17.53 -5.62 13.28
CA THR A 281 -18.45 -4.49 13.38
C THR A 281 -18.39 -3.61 12.12
N PRO A 282 -19.53 -3.03 11.68
CA PRO A 282 -19.54 -2.08 10.56
C PRO A 282 -18.61 -0.88 10.77
N GLU A 283 -18.40 -0.47 12.03
CA GLU A 283 -17.47 0.59 12.41
C GLU A 283 -16.02 0.21 12.06
N THR A 284 -15.56 -0.96 12.48
CA THR A 284 -14.22 -1.48 12.14
C THR A 284 -14.05 -1.61 10.64
N VAL A 285 -15.03 -2.18 9.94
CA VAL A 285 -14.97 -2.36 8.49
C VAL A 285 -14.86 -1.01 7.76
N ASN A 286 -15.63 0.00 8.18
CA ASN A 286 -15.61 1.31 7.55
C ASN A 286 -14.30 2.07 7.80
N GLU A 287 -13.78 2.06 9.01
CA GLU A 287 -12.49 2.69 9.33
C GLU A 287 -11.35 2.07 8.50
N ILE A 288 -11.35 0.73 8.38
CA ILE A 288 -10.38 0.00 7.57
C ILE A 288 -10.51 0.33 6.08
N LYS A 289 -11.75 0.42 5.56
CA LYS A 289 -11.98 0.88 4.17
C LYS A 289 -11.43 2.29 3.93
N GLU A 290 -11.60 3.20 4.90
CA GLU A 290 -11.08 4.56 4.80
C GLU A 290 -9.54 4.60 4.85
N SER A 291 -8.92 3.83 5.75
CA SER A 291 -7.45 3.69 5.79
C SER A 291 -6.90 3.21 4.45
N ILE A 292 -7.48 2.14 3.88
CA ILE A 292 -7.03 1.59 2.59
C ILE A 292 -7.17 2.65 1.48
N ARG A 293 -8.30 3.38 1.42
CA ARG A 293 -8.48 4.48 0.44
C ARG A 293 -7.44 5.58 0.59
N LYS A 294 -7.12 6.00 1.82
CA LYS A 294 -6.09 7.02 2.08
C LYS A 294 -4.72 6.55 1.57
N ILE A 295 -4.35 5.29 1.76
CA ILE A 295 -3.10 4.74 1.21
C ILE A 295 -3.11 4.80 -0.33
N GLU A 296 -4.24 4.50 -0.96
CA GLU A 296 -4.35 4.49 -2.43
C GLU A 296 -4.34 5.86 -3.10
N ASP A 297 -4.85 6.90 -2.41
CA ASP A 297 -4.94 8.27 -2.93
C ASP A 297 -3.75 9.17 -2.53
N VAL A 298 -3.04 8.89 -1.43
CA VAL A 298 -1.97 9.77 -0.89
C VAL A 298 -0.60 9.52 -1.51
N GLU A 299 -0.28 8.33 -2.02
CA GLU A 299 1.11 8.03 -2.42
C GLU A 299 1.52 8.63 -3.77
N PHE A 300 0.59 8.84 -4.69
CA PHE A 300 0.85 9.35 -6.04
C PHE A 300 -0.37 10.12 -6.60
N PRO A 301 -0.53 11.42 -6.25
CA PRO A 301 -1.63 12.24 -6.76
C PRO A 301 -1.66 12.31 -8.29
N LYS A 302 -2.84 12.65 -8.82
CA LYS A 302 -3.08 12.86 -10.26
C LYS A 302 -3.49 14.31 -10.49
N ASN A 303 -3.61 14.70 -11.76
CA ASN A 303 -3.98 16.05 -12.17
C ASN A 303 -2.99 17.12 -11.69
N HIS A 304 -1.70 16.88 -11.86
CA HIS A 304 -0.70 17.91 -11.56
C HIS A 304 -0.88 19.11 -12.51
N PRO A 305 -0.96 20.35 -11.98
CA PRO A 305 -0.94 21.55 -12.79
C PRO A 305 0.37 21.63 -13.60
N PRO A 306 0.32 21.67 -14.95
CA PRO A 306 1.53 21.71 -15.78
C PRO A 306 2.45 22.89 -15.47
N GLU A 307 1.91 24.01 -15.01
CA GLU A 307 2.62 25.22 -14.58
C GLU A 307 3.49 25.03 -13.34
N LYS A 308 3.22 24.02 -12.50
CA LYS A 308 4.05 23.66 -11.34
C LYS A 308 5.12 22.61 -11.68
N LEU A 309 5.33 22.31 -12.95
CA LEU A 309 6.29 21.31 -13.42
C LEU A 309 7.33 21.95 -14.34
N LEU A 310 8.59 21.58 -14.15
CA LEU A 310 9.73 22.10 -14.89
C LEU A 310 10.67 20.98 -15.34
N GLU A 311 11.37 21.23 -16.43
CA GLU A 311 12.47 20.37 -16.87
C GLU A 311 13.55 20.30 -15.79
N GLY A 312 14.08 19.10 -15.54
CA GLY A 312 15.03 18.83 -14.47
C GLY A 312 14.40 18.40 -13.15
N MET A 313 13.09 18.58 -12.95
CA MET A 313 12.45 18.15 -11.70
C MET A 313 12.49 16.63 -11.53
N MET A 314 12.85 16.21 -10.32
CA MET A 314 12.74 14.81 -9.90
C MET A 314 11.31 14.49 -9.47
N ILE A 315 10.75 13.43 -10.05
CA ILE A 315 9.46 12.87 -9.66
C ILE A 315 9.62 11.39 -9.28
N GLU A 316 8.68 10.89 -8.51
CA GLU A 316 8.48 9.46 -8.29
C GLU A 316 7.15 9.07 -8.95
N HIS A 317 7.20 8.11 -9.86
CA HIS A 317 6.03 7.61 -10.56
C HIS A 317 5.67 6.22 -10.06
N ARG A 318 4.37 5.98 -9.81
CA ARG A 318 3.87 4.73 -9.25
C ARG A 318 4.40 3.47 -9.94
N LYS A 319 4.48 3.48 -11.28
CA LYS A 319 4.87 2.30 -12.08
C LYS A 319 6.35 2.27 -12.44
N PHE A 320 6.99 3.42 -12.58
CA PHE A 320 8.31 3.53 -13.21
C PHE A 320 9.40 3.98 -12.23
N GLY A 321 9.05 4.11 -10.95
CA GLY A 321 9.97 4.56 -9.92
C GLY A 321 10.39 6.02 -10.12
N ARG A 322 11.60 6.36 -9.71
CA ARG A 322 12.13 7.72 -9.77
C ARG A 322 12.59 8.08 -11.17
N GLY A 323 12.26 9.28 -11.60
CA GLY A 323 12.66 9.81 -12.90
C GLY A 323 12.82 11.32 -12.90
N ILE A 324 13.48 11.82 -13.93
CA ILE A 324 13.73 13.25 -14.15
C ILE A 324 12.92 13.71 -15.34
N ILE A 325 12.16 14.80 -15.18
CA ILE A 325 11.44 15.42 -16.29
C ILE A 325 12.46 15.97 -17.29
N LYS A 326 12.45 15.46 -18.52
CA LYS A 326 13.31 15.91 -19.62
C LYS A 326 12.68 17.03 -20.42
N GLN A 327 11.39 16.91 -20.70
CA GLN A 327 10.68 17.85 -21.54
C GLN A 327 9.20 17.89 -21.21
N ILE A 328 8.56 19.05 -21.36
CA ILE A 328 7.11 19.24 -21.23
C ILE A 328 6.54 19.71 -22.57
N PHE A 329 5.44 19.09 -23.01
CA PHE A 329 4.77 19.39 -24.27
C PHE A 329 3.33 19.80 -24.00
N ASN A 330 2.90 20.94 -24.57
CA ASN A 330 1.51 21.38 -24.52
C ASN A 330 0.90 21.32 -25.92
N ASN A 331 -0.35 20.86 -26.04
CA ASN A 331 -1.11 20.98 -27.28
C ASN A 331 -2.15 22.11 -27.20
N GLN A 332 -2.60 22.59 -28.37
CA GLN A 332 -3.62 23.64 -28.47
C GLN A 332 -5.00 23.25 -27.92
N ARG A 333 -5.18 22.00 -27.47
CA ARG A 333 -6.43 21.46 -26.88
C ARG A 333 -6.37 21.33 -25.36
N GLY A 334 -5.35 21.90 -24.70
CA GLY A 334 -5.23 21.92 -23.23
C GLY A 334 -4.72 20.63 -22.59
N ASN A 335 -4.20 19.68 -23.37
CA ASN A 335 -3.55 18.48 -22.84
C ASN A 335 -2.04 18.68 -22.79
N ALA A 336 -1.48 18.51 -21.59
CA ALA A 336 -0.05 18.61 -21.32
C ALA A 336 0.57 17.21 -21.11
N TRP A 337 1.69 16.96 -21.79
CA TRP A 337 2.49 15.73 -21.68
C TRP A 337 3.85 16.08 -21.12
N PHE A 338 4.50 15.11 -20.51
CA PHE A 338 5.93 15.20 -20.25
C PHE A 338 6.67 13.98 -20.76
N GLU A 339 7.96 14.16 -21.00
CA GLU A 339 8.91 13.07 -21.15
C GLU A 339 9.72 12.98 -19.87
N VAL A 340 9.72 11.80 -19.25
CA VAL A 340 10.43 11.53 -18.01
C VAL A 340 11.41 10.40 -18.26
N ASP A 341 12.67 10.63 -17.89
CA ASP A 341 13.73 9.63 -17.93
C ASP A 341 13.78 8.91 -16.59
N PHE A 342 13.29 7.67 -16.57
CA PHE A 342 13.22 6.84 -15.38
C PHE A 342 14.49 5.99 -15.25
N LYS A 343 15.06 5.94 -14.04
CA LYS A 343 16.34 5.29 -13.76
C LYS A 343 16.44 3.85 -14.31
N ASP A 344 15.34 3.09 -14.18
CA ASP A 344 15.31 1.67 -14.52
C ASP A 344 14.46 1.37 -15.79
N TYR A 345 13.81 2.37 -16.38
CA TYR A 345 12.84 2.19 -17.49
C TYR A 345 13.07 3.11 -18.70
N GLY A 346 14.08 3.98 -18.64
CA GLY A 346 14.42 4.98 -19.65
C GLY A 346 13.33 6.01 -19.88
N SER A 347 13.44 6.76 -20.99
CA SER A 347 12.46 7.78 -21.37
C SER A 347 11.05 7.22 -21.62
N LYS A 348 10.05 7.83 -20.98
CA LYS A 348 8.62 7.61 -21.26
C LYS A 348 7.90 8.95 -21.44
N LYS A 349 7.06 9.01 -22.47
CA LYS A 349 6.13 10.12 -22.68
C LYS A 349 4.78 9.82 -22.04
N LEU A 350 4.34 10.63 -21.08
CA LEU A 350 3.10 10.41 -20.33
C LEU A 350 2.26 11.69 -20.28
N LEU A 351 0.94 11.51 -20.20
CA LEU A 351 -0.04 12.60 -20.16
C LEU A 351 -0.21 13.07 -18.71
N ILE A 352 0.17 14.32 -18.40
CA ILE A 352 0.33 14.84 -17.03
C ILE A 352 -0.96 14.67 -16.22
N LYS A 353 -2.11 15.02 -16.81
CA LYS A 353 -3.44 14.93 -16.18
C LYS A 353 -3.74 13.56 -15.57
N PHE A 354 -3.32 12.48 -16.22
CA PHE A 354 -3.64 11.11 -15.78
C PHE A 354 -2.48 10.38 -15.12
N THR A 355 -1.32 11.02 -15.02
CA THR A 355 -0.09 10.40 -14.51
C THR A 355 -0.08 10.47 -12.98
N PRO A 356 -0.16 9.32 -12.28
CA PRO A 356 -0.03 9.29 -10.82
C PRO A 356 1.44 9.43 -10.45
N MET A 357 1.81 10.57 -9.89
CA MET A 357 3.20 10.84 -9.52
C MET A 357 3.29 11.67 -8.24
N LYS A 358 4.47 11.69 -7.63
CA LYS A 358 4.82 12.55 -6.51
C LYS A 358 6.00 13.40 -6.93
N ILE A 359 5.91 14.70 -6.70
CA ILE A 359 7.06 15.59 -6.84
C ILE A 359 7.99 15.32 -5.66
N ILE A 360 9.27 15.04 -5.92
CA ILE A 360 10.22 14.80 -4.84
C ILE A 360 10.65 16.16 -4.28
N ASN A 361 10.22 16.49 -3.06
CA ASN A 361 10.61 17.74 -2.41
C ASN A 361 12.11 17.70 -2.10
N ASN A 362 12.90 18.49 -2.83
CA ASN A 362 14.34 18.65 -2.63
C ASN A 362 14.77 20.07 -3.03
N ALA A 363 15.94 20.50 -2.56
CA ALA A 363 16.47 21.85 -2.82
C ALA A 363 16.59 22.18 -4.31
N HIS A 364 16.88 21.18 -5.16
CA HIS A 364 16.99 21.37 -6.60
C HIS A 364 15.63 21.66 -7.25
N ASN A 365 14.61 20.86 -6.95
CA ASN A 365 13.24 21.08 -7.40
C ASN A 365 12.69 22.43 -6.88
N PHE A 366 13.03 22.80 -5.65
CA PHE A 366 12.64 24.09 -5.08
C PHE A 366 13.23 25.27 -5.87
N LEU A 367 14.55 25.25 -6.13
CA LEU A 367 15.22 26.28 -6.92
C LEU A 367 14.70 26.37 -8.36
N LEU A 368 14.30 25.23 -8.94
CA LEU A 368 13.65 25.23 -10.25
C LEU A 368 12.34 26.01 -10.19
N MET A 369 11.48 25.78 -9.18
CA MET A 369 10.19 26.47 -9.05
C MET A 369 10.30 27.93 -8.59
N HIS A 370 11.38 28.30 -7.91
CA HIS A 370 11.62 29.66 -7.41
C HIS A 370 12.99 30.19 -7.87
N PRO A 371 13.16 30.49 -9.17
CA PRO A 371 14.45 30.92 -9.72
C PRO A 371 14.94 32.26 -9.15
N ASP A 372 14.01 33.11 -8.65
CA ASP A 372 14.33 34.40 -8.04
C ASP A 372 14.64 34.30 -6.53
N PHE A 373 14.68 33.09 -5.97
CA PHE A 373 14.95 32.88 -4.56
C PHE A 373 16.45 32.94 -4.26
N ASP A 374 16.89 34.03 -3.62
CA ASP A 374 18.28 34.29 -3.25
C ASP A 374 18.66 33.80 -1.83
N GLY A 375 17.82 32.96 -1.22
CA GLY A 375 18.04 32.37 0.10
C GLY A 375 18.55 30.93 0.07
N ASP A 376 18.81 30.31 1.22
CA ASP A 376 19.08 28.87 1.30
C ASP A 376 17.76 28.10 1.10
N PRO A 377 17.63 27.25 0.06
CA PRO A 377 16.41 26.46 -0.18
C PRO A 377 16.02 25.58 1.00
N LYS A 378 16.96 25.26 1.89
CA LYS A 378 16.71 24.49 3.12
C LYS A 378 16.07 25.30 4.23
N THR A 379 16.04 26.63 4.13
CA THR A 379 15.43 27.52 5.12
C THR A 379 14.03 28.01 4.71
N TYR A 380 13.59 27.74 3.48
CA TYR A 380 12.23 28.00 3.01
C TYR A 380 11.32 26.83 3.41
N GLN A 381 10.47 27.01 4.43
CA GLN A 381 9.46 26.03 4.78
C GLN A 381 8.45 25.92 3.63
N LEU A 382 8.19 24.69 3.20
CA LEU A 382 7.17 24.30 2.22
C LEU A 382 5.82 24.93 2.62
N LEU A 383 5.48 26.04 1.97
CA LEU A 383 4.10 26.53 1.91
C LEU A 383 3.35 25.53 1.03
N ASP A 384 2.53 24.69 1.64
CA ASP A 384 1.49 23.96 0.93
C ASP A 384 0.50 25.00 0.37
N GLU A 385 0.48 25.13 -0.96
CA GLU A 385 -0.45 25.98 -1.69
C GLU A 385 -1.86 25.36 -1.66
N ASP A 386 -2.72 25.87 -0.76
CA ASP A 386 -4.15 26.01 -1.03
C ASP A 386 -4.38 27.39 -1.67
N GLU A 387 -4.44 27.42 -3.00
CA GLU A 387 -5.29 28.32 -3.79
C GLU A 387 -5.96 27.52 -4.93
#